data_AF-A0A8I0JH20-F1
#
_entry.id   AF-A0A8I0JH20-F1
#
_cell.length_a   1.000
_cell.length_b   1.000
_cell.length_c   1.000
_cell.angle_alpha   90.00
_cell.angle_beta   90.00
_cell.angle_gamma   90.00
#
_symmetry.space_group_name_H-M   'P 1'
#
loop_
_entity.id
_entity.type
_entity.pdbx_description
1 polymer ?
#
loop_
_entity_poly.entity_id
_entity_poly.type
_entity_poly.pdbx_seq_one_letter_code
_entity_poly.pdbx_strand_id
1 'polypeptide(L)' 'MREVTKEVFFKHIGPENVHPRCEPDHAIWEIVGTRKVIGRSEPGYASPHGIAKRYWLTDEFANEKIGAAA' A
#
# COMPACT_ATOMS: atom_id res chain seq x y z
N MET A 1 8.26 3.67 6.40
CA MET A 1 7.43 2.64 5.75
C MET A 1 7.99 1.28 6.12
N ARG A 2 7.12 0.32 6.45
CA ARG A 2 7.47 -1.02 6.90
C ARG A 2 7.02 -2.05 5.88
N GLU A 3 7.91 -2.98 5.54
CA GLU A 3 7.57 -4.10 4.66
C GLU A 3 6.59 -5.04 5.36
N VAL A 4 5.54 -5.43 4.64
CA VAL A 4 4.47 -6.30 5.14
C VAL A 4 4.13 -7.35 4.09
N THR A 5 3.38 -8.37 4.50
CA THR A 5 2.84 -9.35 3.56
C THR A 5 1.73 -8.72 2.70
N LYS A 6 1.50 -9.33 1.53
CA LYS A 6 0.39 -8.97 0.64
C LYS A 6 -0.95 -8.89 1.39
N GLU A 7 -1.22 -9.88 2.23
CA GLU A 7 -2.48 -10.00 2.97
C GLU A 7 -2.68 -8.83 3.94
N VAL A 8 -1.63 -8.48 4.71
CA VAL A 8 -1.66 -7.33 5.62
C VAL A 8 -1.86 -6.04 4.85
N PHE A 9 -1.18 -5.88 3.72
CA PHE A 9 -1.31 -4.68 2.88
C PHE A 9 -2.74 -4.48 2.37
N PHE A 10 -3.32 -5.49 1.72
CA PHE A 10 -4.67 -5.37 1.14
C PHE A 10 -5.78 -5.33 2.19
N LYS A 11 -5.53 -5.80 3.42
CA LYS A 11 -6.46 -5.60 4.54
C LYS A 11 -6.66 -4.13 4.89
N HIS A 12 -5.64 -3.29 4.73
CA HIS A 12 -5.73 -1.84 4.98
C HIS A 12 -6.29 -1.06 3.78
N ILE A 13 -6.19 -1.61 2.57
CA ILE A 13 -6.73 -1.00 1.35
C ILE A 13 -8.22 -1.28 1.16
N GLY A 14 -8.68 -2.46 1.58
CA GLY A 14 -10.05 -2.93 1.36
C GLY A 14 -11.20 -2.04 1.89
N PRO A 15 -11.10 -1.42 3.08
CA PRO A 15 -12.22 -0.65 3.64
C PRO A 15 -12.33 0.79 3.12
N GLU A 16 -11.26 1.35 2.57
CA GLU A 16 -11.16 2.76 2.19
C GLU A 16 -11.26 2.94 0.66
N ASN A 17 -11.70 4.11 0.18
CA ASN A 17 -11.66 4.42 -1.26
C ASN A 17 -10.21 4.73 -1.67
N VAL A 18 -9.41 3.69 -1.87
CA VAL A 18 -7.97 3.79 -2.15
C VAL A 18 -7.70 3.47 -3.61
N HIS A 19 -6.91 4.32 -4.26
CA HIS A 19 -6.46 4.08 -5.63
C HIS A 19 -4.93 4.05 -5.72
N PRO A 20 -4.38 3.13 -6.54
CA PRO A 20 -2.97 3.15 -6.85
C PRO A 20 -2.66 4.27 -7.86
N ARG A 21 -1.61 5.03 -7.58
CA ARG A 21 -0.91 5.87 -8.53
C ARG A 21 0.32 5.11 -9.03
N CYS A 22 0.34 4.82 -10.33
CA CYS A 22 1.41 4.06 -10.95
C CYS A 22 2.65 4.93 -11.16
N GLU A 23 3.77 4.55 -10.57
CA GLU A 23 5.10 5.12 -10.80
C GLU A 23 5.96 4.09 -11.59
N PRO A 24 7.07 4.52 -12.22
CA PRO A 24 7.89 3.62 -13.03
C PRO A 24 8.44 2.41 -12.24
N ASP A 25 8.85 2.63 -11.00
CA ASP A 25 9.54 1.68 -10.13
C ASP A 25 8.63 1.11 -9.02
N HIS A 26 7.52 1.77 -8.70
CA HIS A 26 6.55 1.33 -7.68
C HIS A 26 5.11 1.80 -8.00
N ALA A 27 4.15 1.48 -7.15
CA ALA A 27 2.83 2.08 -7.15
C ALA A 27 2.52 2.60 -5.74
N ILE A 28 2.08 3.85 -5.65
CA ILE A 28 1.71 4.51 -4.39
C ILE A 28 0.21 4.31 -4.17
N TRP A 29 -0.20 3.91 -2.98
CA TRP A 29 -1.60 3.71 -2.63
C TRP A 29 -2.05 4.83 -1.70
N GLU A 30 -3.00 5.62 -2.16
CA GLU A 30 -3.49 6.81 -1.47
C GLU A 30 -5.02 6.82 -1.33
N ILE A 31 -5.52 7.37 -0.22
CA ILE A 31 -6.95 7.56 0.03
C ILE A 31 -7.47 8.69 -0.88
N VAL A 32 -8.47 8.37 -1.68
CA VAL A 32 -9.14 9.32 -2.56
C VAL A 32 -9.86 10.37 -1.73
N GLY A 33 -9.67 11.64 -2.07
CA GLY A 33 -10.25 12.78 -1.37
C GLY A 33 -9.28 13.43 -0.37
N THR A 34 -8.44 12.66 0.32
CA THR A 34 -7.43 13.20 1.26
C THR A 34 -6.01 13.17 0.72
N ARG A 35 -5.74 12.35 -0.32
CA ARG A 35 -4.39 12.11 -0.87
C ARG A 35 -3.39 11.57 0.17
N LYS A 36 -3.91 11.04 1.28
CA LYS A 36 -3.09 10.44 2.34
C LYS A 36 -2.53 9.11 1.86
N VAL A 37 -1.21 8.97 1.93
CA VAL A 37 -0.52 7.74 1.50
C VAL A 37 -0.62 6.68 2.59
N ILE A 38 -1.23 5.54 2.23
CA ILE A 38 -1.31 4.34 3.08
C ILE A 38 -0.03 3.52 2.95
N GLY A 39 0.49 3.42 1.72
CA GLY A 39 1.62 2.55 1.45
C GLY A 39 2.02 2.53 -0.01
N ARG A 40 2.90 1.60 -0.36
CA ARG A 40 3.34 1.37 -1.74
C ARG A 40 3.48 -0.12 -2.04
N SER A 41 3.48 -0.46 -3.32
CA SER A 41 3.80 -1.79 -3.82
C SER A 41 4.83 -1.71 -4.92
N GLU A 42 5.71 -2.70 -5.02
CA GLU A 42 6.71 -2.86 -6.05
C GLU A 42 6.53 -4.25 -6.67
N PRO A 43 6.92 -4.48 -7.93
CA PRO A 43 7.49 -3.50 -8.86
C PRO A 43 6.46 -2.54 -9.50
N GLY A 44 6.95 -1.41 -10.02
CA GLY A 44 6.19 -0.46 -10.85
C GLY A 44 6.15 -0.86 -12.32
N TYR A 45 5.50 -0.05 -13.15
CA TYR A 45 5.16 -0.43 -14.54
C TYR A 45 6.38 -0.51 -15.48
N ALA A 46 7.46 0.20 -15.18
CA ALA A 46 8.68 0.23 -15.98
C ALA A 46 9.75 -0.73 -15.45
N SER A 47 9.43 -1.52 -14.42
CA SER A 47 10.36 -2.48 -13.84
C SER A 47 10.49 -3.74 -14.71
N PRO A 48 11.67 -4.36 -14.75
CA PRO A 48 11.87 -5.63 -15.46
C PRO A 48 10.89 -6.72 -14.99
N HIS A 49 10.46 -7.56 -15.94
CA HIS A 49 9.64 -8.73 -15.61
C HIS A 49 10.40 -9.70 -14.70
N GLY A 50 9.67 -10.38 -13.81
CA GLY A 50 10.22 -11.38 -12.90
C GLY A 50 10.70 -10.84 -11.53
N ILE A 51 10.54 -9.55 -11.26
CA ILE A 51 10.81 -9.00 -9.93
C ILE A 51 9.72 -9.41 -8.94
N ALA A 52 10.16 -9.90 -7.77
CA ALA A 52 9.27 -10.31 -6.69
C ALA A 52 8.43 -9.13 -6.18
N LYS A 53 7.14 -9.38 -5.98
CA LYS A 53 6.22 -8.37 -5.43
C LYS A 53 6.54 -8.11 -3.97
N ARG A 54 6.59 -6.84 -3.61
CA ARG A 54 6.83 -6.37 -2.24
C ARG A 54 5.82 -5.28 -1.90
N TYR A 55 5.48 -5.19 -0.62
CA TYR A 55 4.41 -4.35 -0.12
C TYR A 55 4.86 -3.62 1.13
N TRP A 56 4.58 -2.33 1.22
CA TRP A 56 4.94 -1.52 2.38
C TRP A 56 3.79 -0.65 2.82
N LEU A 57 3.57 -0.59 4.12
CA LEU A 57 2.66 0.39 4.73
C LEU A 57 3.47 1.54 5.32
N THR A 58 2.89 2.74 5.37
CA THR A 58 3.46 3.81 6.20
C THR A 58 3.38 3.42 7.67
N ASP A 59 4.26 3.99 8.49
CA ASP A 59 4.41 3.57 9.89
C ASP A 59 3.12 3.78 10.71
N GLU A 60 2.27 4.73 10.30
CA GLU A 60 0.95 4.95 10.90
C GLU A 60 0.05 3.72 10.68
N PHE A 61 -0.16 3.30 9.42
CA PHE A 61 -0.99 2.13 9.09
C PHE A 61 -0.33 0.79 9.45
N ALA A 62 1.00 0.74 9.54
CA ALA A 62 1.72 -0.46 9.97
C ALA A 62 1.62 -0.70 11.48
N ASN A 63 1.45 0.37 12.27
CA ASN A 63 1.34 0.31 13.73
C ASN A 63 -0.11 0.41 14.23
N GLU A 64 -1.06 0.75 13.35
CA GLU A 64 -2.48 0.62 13.65
C GLU A 64 -2.78 -0.85 13.94
N LYS A 65 -2.82 -1.20 15.24
CA LYS A 65 -3.49 -2.43 15.67
C LYS A 65 -4.92 -2.27 15.21
N ILE A 66 -5.33 -3.12 14.26
CA ILE A 66 -6.68 -3.24 13.73
C ILE A 66 -7.68 -2.99 14.85
N GLY A 67 -8.09 -1.73 14.95
CA GLY A 67 -9.08 -1.28 15.90
C GLY A 67 -10.37 -1.76 15.30
N ALA A 68 -10.90 -2.84 15.87
CA ALA A 68 -12.29 -3.18 15.69
C ALA A 68 -13.09 -1.88 15.86
N ALA A 69 -13.87 -1.56 14.84
CA ALA A 69 -14.90 -0.54 14.93
C ALA A 69 -15.71 -0.77 16.21
N ALA A 70 -15.91 0.32 16.96
CA ALA A 70 -16.81 0.39 18.10
C ALA A 70 -18.26 0.07 17.70
#